data_AF-Q7ME12-F1
#
_entry.id   AF-Q7ME12-F1
#
_cell.length_a   1.000
_cell.length_b   1.000
_cell.length_c   1.000
_cell.angle_alpha   90.00
_cell.angle_beta   90.00
_cell.angle_gamma   90.00
#
_symmetry.space_group_name_H-M   'P 1'
#
loop_
_entity.id
_entity.type
_entity.pdbx_description
1 polymer ?
#
loop_
_entity_poly.entity_id
_entity_poly.type
_entity_poly.pdbx_seq_one_letter_code
_entity_poly.pdbx_strand_id
1 'polypeptide(L)' 'MTDKNSKNTSLKHLPRTNPLLIRRKEIIELFGRSGSFVDSFIKKQEDFPKQVSYGCYSRKEVEEWLKNKGFL' A
#
# COMPACT_ATOMS: atom_id res chain seq x y z
N MET A 1 -19.46 19.02 -22.15
CA MET A 1 -19.63 17.56 -22.01
C MET A 1 -19.45 17.23 -20.54
N THR A 2 -20.51 16.72 -19.91
CA THR A 2 -20.67 16.59 -18.46
C THR A 2 -19.76 15.55 -17.82
N ASP A 3 -19.15 15.99 -16.72
CA ASP A 3 -18.45 15.30 -15.65
C ASP A 3 -19.12 13.99 -15.22
N LYS A 4 -18.40 12.85 -15.31
CA LYS A 4 -18.67 11.59 -14.59
C LYS A 4 -17.39 10.75 -14.54
N ASN A 5 -16.79 10.58 -13.36
CA ASN A 5 -16.90 9.33 -12.60
C ASN A 5 -16.01 9.37 -11.35
N SER A 6 -16.65 9.82 -10.28
CA SER A 6 -16.26 9.59 -8.89
C SER A 6 -15.92 8.11 -8.68
N LYS A 7 -14.64 7.78 -8.51
CA LYS A 7 -14.21 6.45 -8.04
C LYS A 7 -14.43 6.38 -6.54
N ASN A 8 -15.69 6.18 -6.20
CA ASN A 8 -16.16 5.63 -4.95
C ASN A 8 -15.70 4.16 -4.90
N THR A 9 -14.57 3.89 -4.25
CA THR A 9 -14.20 2.51 -3.89
C THR A 9 -14.23 2.39 -2.37
N SER A 10 -15.42 2.04 -1.89
CA SER A 10 -15.69 1.24 -0.69
C SER A 10 -14.53 1.07 0.30
N LEU A 11 -14.55 1.90 1.35
CA LEU A 11 -14.26 1.45 2.71
C LEU A 11 -15.15 0.23 3.04
N LYS A 12 -14.73 -0.98 2.69
CA LYS A 12 -15.39 -2.24 3.13
C LYS A 12 -14.61 -3.50 2.75
N HIS A 13 -13.44 -3.67 3.37
CA HIS A 13 -12.92 -4.98 3.77
C HIS A 13 -11.72 -4.71 4.69
N LEU A 14 -11.91 -4.76 6.00
CA LEU A 14 -10.80 -5.02 6.93
C LEU A 14 -10.67 -6.55 6.95
N PRO A 15 -9.77 -7.16 6.16
CA PRO A 15 -9.69 -8.60 6.09
C PRO A 15 -8.78 -9.05 7.23
N ARG A 16 -9.37 -9.47 8.36
CA ARG A 16 -8.68 -10.17 9.48
C ARG A 16 -7.20 -9.81 9.56
N THR A 17 -6.95 -8.53 9.80
CA THR A 17 -5.61 -7.96 9.74
C THR A 17 -4.75 -8.71 10.73
N ASN A 18 -3.78 -9.51 10.27
CA ASN A 18 -2.65 -9.82 11.12
C ASN A 18 -1.99 -8.47 11.42
N PRO A 19 -2.09 -7.94 12.66
CA PRO A 19 -1.70 -6.57 12.95
C PRO A 19 -0.20 -6.31 12.68
N LEU A 20 0.56 -7.39 12.51
CA LEU A 20 2.00 -7.37 12.33
C LEU A 20 2.44 -7.33 10.86
N LEU A 21 1.62 -7.84 9.93
CA LEU A 21 2.03 -8.01 8.53
C LEU A 21 1.06 -7.33 7.57
N ILE A 22 1.62 -6.74 6.52
CA ILE A 22 0.88 -6.14 5.41
C ILE A 22 1.26 -6.85 4.11
N ARG A 23 0.28 -7.13 3.25
CA ARG A 23 0.52 -7.76 1.95
C ARG A 23 0.66 -6.72 0.85
N ARG A 24 1.28 -7.12 -0.26
CA ARG A 24 1.36 -6.32 -1.50
C ARG A 24 0.02 -5.68 -1.89
N LYS A 25 -1.09 -6.44 -1.82
CA LYS A 25 -2.43 -5.91 -2.15
C LYS A 25 -2.83 -4.73 -1.26
N GLU A 26 -2.62 -4.84 0.04
CA GLU A 26 -2.95 -3.76 0.98
C GLU A 26 -2.05 -2.54 0.78
N ILE A 27 -0.76 -2.75 0.47
CA ILE A 27 0.14 -1.64 0.11
C ILE A 27 -0.39 -0.91 -1.14
N ILE A 28 -0.83 -1.65 -2.15
CA ILE A 28 -1.43 -1.08 -3.36
C ILE A 28 -2.69 -0.26 -3.03
N GLU A 29 -3.52 -0.76 -2.12
CA GLU A 29 -4.71 -0.04 -1.63
C GLU A 29 -4.34 1.23 -0.86
N LEU A 30 -3.30 1.20 -0.02
CA LEU A 30 -2.79 2.39 0.69
C LEU A 30 -2.27 3.47 -0.27
N PHE A 31 -1.56 3.08 -1.33
CA PHE A 31 -1.10 4.03 -2.33
C PHE A 31 -2.22 4.55 -3.24
N GLY A 32 -3.35 3.84 -3.35
CA GLY A 32 -4.43 4.19 -4.28
C GLY A 32 -4.01 4.20 -5.76
N ARG A 33 -2.93 3.48 -6.10
CA ARG A 33 -2.34 3.43 -7.45
C ARG A 33 -2.38 2.01 -8.01
N SER A 34 -2.02 1.85 -9.29
CA SER A 34 -1.93 0.54 -9.90
C SER A 34 -0.80 -0.28 -9.29
N GLY A 35 -0.97 -1.61 -9.21
CA GLY A 35 0.03 -2.49 -8.63
C GLY A 35 1.40 -2.39 -9.29
N SER A 36 1.45 -2.27 -10.61
CA SER A 36 2.69 -2.12 -11.38
C SER A 36 3.44 -0.82 -11.04
N PHE A 37 2.70 0.26 -10.78
CA PHE A 37 3.29 1.53 -10.35
C PHE A 37 3.89 1.40 -8.96
N VAL A 38 3.14 0.84 -8.01
CA VAL A 38 3.59 0.64 -6.63
C VAL A 38 4.83 -0.25 -6.58
N ASP A 39 4.84 -1.34 -7.35
CA ASP A 39 5.99 -2.24 -7.45
C ASP A 39 7.24 -1.54 -7.99
N SER A 40 7.08 -0.79 -9.09
CA SER A 40 8.17 -0.01 -9.68
C SER A 40 8.66 1.10 -8.76
N PHE A 41 7.76 1.69 -7.99
CA PHE A 41 8.06 2.74 -7.02
C PHE A 41 8.84 2.18 -5.84
N ILE A 42 8.38 1.07 -5.25
CA ILE A 42 9.07 0.33 -4.18
C ILE A 42 10.46 -0.08 -4.64
N LYS A 43 10.58 -0.66 -5.85
CA LYS A 43 11.88 -1.09 -6.39
C LYS A 43 12.88 0.06 -6.58
N LYS A 44 12.41 1.29 -6.78
CA LYS A 44 13.24 2.50 -6.87
C LYS A 44 13.64 3.07 -5.50
N GLN A 45 13.00 2.63 -4.42
CA GLN A 45 13.26 3.10 -3.07
C GLN A 45 14.07 2.03 -2.33
N GLU A 46 15.38 2.18 -2.27
CA GLU A 46 16.27 1.24 -1.55
C GLU A 46 15.97 1.17 -0.04
N ASP A 47 15.42 2.23 0.52
CA ASP A 47 15.02 2.32 1.94
C ASP A 47 13.63 1.73 2.22
N PHE A 48 12.95 1.17 1.20
CA PHE A 48 11.64 0.56 1.43
C PHE A 48 11.76 -0.68 2.33
N PRO A 49 10.79 -0.92 3.24
CA PRO A 49 10.83 -2.06 4.16
C PRO A 49 11.05 -3.39 3.45
N LYS A 50 11.93 -4.22 4.02
CA LYS A 50 12.25 -5.52 3.45
C LYS A 50 11.05 -6.45 3.56
N GLN A 51 10.93 -7.32 2.56
CA GLN A 51 9.92 -8.37 2.57
C GLN A 51 10.27 -9.40 3.66
N VAL A 52 9.33 -9.69 4.54
CA VAL A 52 9.51 -10.62 5.67
C VAL A 52 9.27 -12.07 5.21
N SER A 53 8.25 -12.31 4.38
CA SER A 53 7.94 -13.65 3.84
C SER A 53 6.96 -13.56 2.68
N TYR A 54 7.12 -14.37 1.61
CA TYR A 54 6.17 -14.55 0.48
C TYR A 54 5.24 -13.35 0.18
N GLY A 55 5.81 -12.19 -0.18
CA GLY A 55 5.05 -10.97 -0.55
C GLY A 55 4.38 -10.21 0.60
N CYS A 56 4.77 -10.51 1.84
CA CYS A 56 4.37 -9.83 3.07
C CYS A 56 5.51 -8.99 3.62
N TYR A 57 5.14 -7.83 4.16
CA TYR A 57 6.02 -6.83 4.75
C TYR A 57 5.59 -6.59 6.19
N SER A 58 6.48 -6.05 7.02
CA SER A 58 6.10 -5.57 8.34
C SER A 58 5.18 -4.38 8.20
N ARG A 59 3.97 -4.48 8.76
CA ARG A 59 2.97 -3.41 8.66
C ARG A 59 3.49 -2.11 9.26
N LYS A 60 4.09 -2.21 10.44
CA LYS A 60 4.63 -1.06 11.17
C LYS A 60 5.69 -0.33 10.35
N GLU A 61 6.66 -1.05 9.79
CA GLU A 61 7.74 -0.43 9.00
C GLU A 61 7.20 0.24 7.75
N VAL A 62 6.22 -0.36 7.06
CA VAL A 62 5.58 0.25 5.89
C VAL A 62 4.81 1.51 6.26
N GLU A 63 4.03 1.49 7.35
CA GLU A 63 3.31 2.68 7.81
C GLU A 63 4.25 3.80 8.26
N GLU A 64 5.33 3.47 8.99
CA GLU A 64 6.35 4.46 9.38
C GLU A 64 7.05 5.05 8.16
N TRP A 65 7.40 4.22 7.18
CA TRP A 65 8.00 4.68 5.93
C TRP A 65 7.04 5.59 5.14
N LEU A 66 5.76 5.23 5.06
CA LEU A 66 4.74 6.04 4.39
C LEU A 66 4.54 7.39 5.09
N LYS A 67 4.49 7.41 6.43
CA LYS A 67 4.42 8.65 7.22
C LYS A 67 5.65 9.53 7.00
N ASN A 68 6.84 8.94 7.03
CA ASN A 68 8.09 9.67 6.81
C ASN A 68 8.17 10.30 5.41
N LYS A 69 7.59 9.64 4.41
CA LYS A 69 7.49 10.15 3.04
C LYS A 69 6.31 11.09 2.81
N GLY A 70 5.43 11.28 3.80
CA GLY A 70 4.25 12.16 3.71
C GLY A 70 3.08 11.59 2.89
N PHE A 71 3.01 10.26 2.75
CA PHE A 71 1.87 9.60 2.09
C PHE A 71 0.69 9.34 3.03
N LEU A 72 0.89 9.44 4.34
CA LEU A 72 -0.07 9.12 5.40
C LEU A 72 0.13 10.08 6.58
#